data_AF-A0AAP0J0D4-F1
#
_entry.id   AF-A0AAP0J0D4-F1
#
_cell.length_a   1.000
_cell.length_b   1.000
_cell.length_c   1.000
_cell.angle_alpha   90.00
_cell.angle_beta   90.00
_cell.angle_gamma   90.00
#
_symmetry.space_group_name_H-M   'P 1'
#
loop_
_entity.id
_entity.type
_entity.pdbx_description
1 polymer ?
#
loop_
_entity_poly.entity_id
_entity_poly.type
_entity_poly.pdbx_seq_one_letter_code
_entity_poly.pdbx_strand_id
1 'polypeptide(L)'
;MYSLVLADIFKTFAHLEDCFVLGDVTYGACCIDDFSASAPDADLLIHYGHSCLIPIDFTKVPSFYVFVEIKIDVDRLIDTIRLNFGETIEKLHKLALAGTIQFSGAIRAAKTRLESEGFEVLVPQSKPLSAGEVLGCTAPTMPTSSADVAIFVADGRFHLEAFMIANPEIRAFRYDPYIWVLFLEEYDHKGMKEARNNAIIKSREVKNWGVILGTLGRQGNPRIVDRLESRMRERGLVWTTILMSEISPARVELFGDSIDAWIQIACPRLSIDWGEAFKQPLLTPFEAEIALGLIPGWWEKAAVK
;
A
#
# COMPACT_ATOMS: atom_id res chain seq x y z
N MET A 1 -6.66 -21.46 -2.15
CA MET A 1 -6.41 -22.86 -1.74
C MET A 1 -7.28 -23.28 -0.56
N TYR A 2 -7.38 -22.49 0.52
CA TYR A 2 -8.19 -22.85 1.71
C TYR A 2 -9.68 -22.48 1.66
N SER A 3 -10.12 -21.68 0.69
CA SER A 3 -11.49 -21.15 0.63
C SER A 3 -12.57 -22.23 0.56
N LEU A 4 -12.37 -23.26 -0.28
CA LEU A 4 -13.35 -24.37 -0.39
C LEU A 4 -13.41 -25.22 0.88
N VAL A 5 -12.25 -25.50 1.49
CA VAL A 5 -12.19 -26.23 2.76
C VAL A 5 -12.90 -25.47 3.88
N LEU A 6 -12.69 -24.14 3.95
CA LEU A 6 -13.39 -23.29 4.91
C LEU A 6 -14.90 -23.26 4.63
N ALA A 7 -15.32 -23.19 3.36
CA ALA A 7 -16.73 -23.26 2.99
C ALA A 7 -17.38 -24.58 3.43
N ASP A 8 -16.72 -25.72 3.25
CA ASP A 8 -17.20 -27.03 3.71
C ASP A 8 -17.33 -27.09 5.24
N ILE A 9 -16.35 -26.55 5.97
CA ILE A 9 -16.39 -26.43 7.44
C ILE A 9 -17.59 -25.57 7.86
N PHE A 10 -17.79 -24.40 7.25
CA PHE A 10 -18.91 -23.53 7.61
C PHE A 10 -20.27 -24.16 7.30
N LYS A 11 -20.43 -24.79 6.15
CA LYS A 11 -21.67 -25.53 5.83
C LYS A 11 -21.94 -26.66 6.83
N THR A 12 -20.90 -27.38 7.23
CA THR A 12 -21.02 -28.52 8.15
C THR A 12 -21.33 -28.08 9.58
N PHE A 13 -20.63 -27.07 10.09
CA PHE A 13 -20.61 -26.74 11.52
C PHE A 13 -21.35 -25.46 11.90
N ALA A 14 -21.64 -24.57 10.94
CA ALA A 14 -22.36 -23.31 11.18
C ALA A 14 -23.79 -23.31 10.64
N HIS A 15 -24.29 -24.45 10.14
CA HIS A 15 -25.66 -24.61 9.64
C HIS A 15 -26.06 -23.54 8.59
N LEU A 16 -25.13 -23.18 7.71
CA LEU A 16 -25.38 -22.21 6.64
C LEU A 16 -26.20 -22.84 5.52
N GLU A 17 -27.20 -22.11 5.02
CA GLU A 17 -27.95 -22.48 3.82
C GLU A 17 -27.04 -22.39 2.59
N ASP A 18 -26.39 -21.24 2.42
CA ASP A 18 -25.47 -20.95 1.33
C ASP A 18 -24.08 -20.50 1.83
N CYS A 19 -23.06 -20.79 1.04
CA CYS A 19 -21.71 -20.25 1.25
C CYS A 19 -21.06 -20.01 -0.11
N PHE A 20 -20.70 -18.75 -0.36
CA PHE A 20 -20.10 -18.28 -1.59
C PHE A 20 -18.61 -18.02 -1.40
N VAL A 21 -17.83 -18.30 -2.43
CA VAL A 21 -16.42 -17.94 -2.49
C VAL A 21 -16.26 -16.85 -3.55
N LEU A 22 -15.81 -15.66 -3.12
CA LEU A 22 -15.44 -14.60 -4.05
C LEU A 22 -14.21 -15.07 -4.84
N GLY A 23 -14.37 -15.18 -6.16
CA GLY A 23 -13.34 -15.68 -7.07
C GLY A 23 -12.38 -14.61 -7.58
N ASP A 24 -12.68 -13.34 -7.34
CA ASP A 24 -11.84 -12.22 -7.75
C ASP A 24 -10.60 -12.07 -6.88
N VAL A 25 -9.61 -11.38 -7.43
CA VAL A 25 -8.33 -11.13 -6.76
C VAL A 25 -8.51 -10.28 -5.49
N THR A 26 -7.78 -10.63 -4.43
CA THR A 26 -7.73 -9.84 -3.19
C THR A 26 -6.28 -9.55 -2.84
N TYR A 27 -5.83 -8.33 -3.11
CA TYR A 27 -4.45 -7.89 -2.83
C TYR A 27 -4.23 -7.34 -1.43
N GLY A 28 -5.30 -6.92 -0.75
CA GLY A 28 -5.21 -6.16 0.49
C GLY A 28 -6.57 -5.94 1.15
N ALA A 29 -6.56 -5.34 2.34
CA ALA A 29 -7.79 -4.95 3.05
C ALA A 29 -8.66 -3.94 2.26
N CYS A 30 -8.05 -3.13 1.38
CA CYS A 30 -8.78 -2.22 0.50
C CYS A 30 -9.60 -2.94 -0.57
N CYS A 31 -9.33 -4.23 -0.83
CA CYS A 31 -10.04 -5.05 -1.82
C CYS A 31 -11.25 -5.78 -1.21
N ILE A 32 -11.70 -5.40 -0.01
CA ILE A 32 -12.94 -5.96 0.54
C ILE A 32 -14.08 -5.72 -0.43
N ASP A 33 -14.70 -6.82 -0.89
CA ASP A 33 -15.71 -6.78 -1.94
C ASP A 33 -17.12 -7.01 -1.38
N ASP A 34 -17.54 -6.06 -0.56
CA ASP A 34 -18.87 -6.02 0.01
C ASP A 34 -19.95 -5.69 -1.03
N PHE A 35 -19.57 -5.14 -2.19
CA PHE A 35 -20.48 -4.92 -3.31
C PHE A 35 -20.90 -6.23 -3.96
N SER A 36 -19.94 -7.09 -4.34
CA SER A 36 -20.27 -8.41 -4.90
C SER A 36 -20.95 -9.31 -3.88
N ALA A 37 -20.58 -9.22 -2.60
CA ALA A 37 -21.27 -9.94 -1.52
C ALA A 37 -22.72 -9.48 -1.31
N SER A 38 -23.03 -8.20 -1.59
CA SER A 38 -24.42 -7.69 -1.49
C SER A 38 -25.32 -8.15 -2.63
N ALA A 39 -24.77 -8.52 -3.78
CA ALA A 39 -25.56 -8.92 -4.95
C ALA A 39 -26.38 -10.21 -4.73
N PRO A 40 -25.86 -11.27 -4.06
CA PRO A 40 -26.66 -12.42 -3.64
C PRO A 40 -27.34 -12.25 -2.28
N ASP A 41 -27.43 -11.02 -1.74
CA ASP A 41 -28.00 -10.74 -0.41
C ASP A 41 -27.31 -11.52 0.73
N ALA A 42 -25.98 -11.66 0.70
CA ALA A 42 -25.26 -12.36 1.75
C ALA A 42 -25.38 -11.65 3.12
N ASP A 43 -25.59 -12.43 4.18
CA ASP A 43 -25.71 -11.88 5.56
C ASP A 43 -24.37 -11.46 6.18
N LEU A 44 -23.27 -12.09 5.74
CA LEU A 44 -21.94 -11.92 6.31
C LEU A 44 -20.85 -12.11 5.25
N LEU A 45 -19.89 -11.18 5.22
CA LEU A 45 -18.65 -11.28 4.46
C LEU A 45 -17.49 -11.57 5.40
N ILE A 46 -16.69 -12.61 5.13
CA ILE A 46 -15.48 -12.93 5.90
C ILE A 46 -14.23 -12.58 5.06
N HIS A 47 -13.42 -11.63 5.53
CA HIS A 47 -12.21 -11.16 4.85
C HIS A 47 -10.95 -11.65 5.56
N TYR A 48 -10.19 -12.54 4.92
CA TYR A 48 -9.00 -13.14 5.52
C TYR A 48 -7.69 -12.39 5.20
N GLY A 49 -6.71 -12.53 6.10
CA GLY A 49 -5.31 -12.17 5.89
C GLY A 49 -4.91 -10.76 6.30
N HIS A 50 -5.84 -9.79 6.24
CA HIS A 50 -5.52 -8.38 6.37
C HIS A 50 -6.19 -7.74 7.60
N SER A 51 -5.57 -6.67 8.12
CA SER A 51 -6.17 -5.80 9.14
C SER A 51 -7.40 -5.06 8.59
N CYS A 52 -8.29 -4.62 9.48
CA CYS A 52 -9.47 -3.83 9.11
C CYS A 52 -9.05 -2.41 8.68
N LEU A 53 -8.81 -2.21 7.38
CA LEU A 53 -8.54 -0.88 6.82
C LEU A 53 -9.84 -0.11 6.53
N ILE A 54 -10.84 -0.79 5.97
CA ILE A 54 -12.15 -0.20 5.69
C ILE A 54 -13.03 -0.41 6.92
N PRO A 55 -13.49 0.67 7.58
CA PRO A 55 -14.38 0.56 8.73
C PRO A 55 -15.64 -0.26 8.37
N ILE A 56 -16.04 -1.17 9.27
CA ILE A 56 -17.15 -2.10 9.02
C ILE A 56 -18.50 -1.38 8.81
N ASP A 57 -18.67 -0.17 9.37
CA ASP A 57 -19.82 0.70 9.17
C ASP A 57 -19.89 1.33 7.77
N PHE A 58 -18.80 1.23 6.98
CA PHE A 58 -18.77 1.67 5.58
C PHE A 58 -19.09 0.53 4.59
N THR A 59 -19.12 -0.71 5.05
CA THR A 59 -19.45 -1.89 4.22
C THR A 59 -20.97 -2.06 4.11
N LYS A 60 -21.44 -2.52 2.94
CA LYS A 60 -22.86 -2.80 2.66
C LYS A 60 -23.33 -4.10 3.30
N VAL A 61 -22.41 -5.04 3.45
CA VAL A 61 -22.64 -6.34 4.08
C VAL A 61 -21.83 -6.38 5.39
N PRO A 62 -22.42 -6.82 6.52
CA PRO A 62 -21.68 -7.05 7.75
C PRO A 62 -20.38 -7.81 7.46
N SER A 63 -19.24 -7.25 7.86
CA SER A 63 -17.94 -7.75 7.46
C SER A 63 -17.11 -8.18 8.68
N PHE A 64 -16.57 -9.39 8.63
CA PHE A 64 -15.72 -9.97 9.66
C PHE A 64 -14.30 -10.16 9.14
N TYR A 65 -13.35 -9.39 9.68
CA TYR A 65 -11.94 -9.48 9.32
C TYR A 65 -11.23 -10.53 10.16
N VAL A 66 -10.57 -11.47 9.49
CA VAL A 66 -9.71 -12.49 10.10
C VAL A 66 -8.26 -12.21 9.71
N PHE A 67 -7.56 -11.41 10.51
CA PHE A 67 -6.13 -11.19 10.33
C PHE A 67 -5.36 -12.45 10.70
N VAL A 68 -4.30 -12.75 9.94
CA VAL A 68 -3.45 -13.92 10.17
C VAL A 68 -2.17 -13.45 10.85
N GLU A 69 -1.90 -13.99 12.03
CA GLU A 69 -0.63 -13.78 12.73
C GLU A 69 0.34 -14.91 12.41
N ILE A 70 1.56 -14.55 12.01
CA ILE A 70 2.64 -15.48 11.72
C ILE A 70 3.59 -15.48 12.92
N LYS A 71 3.74 -16.65 13.54
CA LYS A 71 4.69 -16.85 14.63
C LYS A 71 6.09 -17.01 14.05
N ILE A 72 7.03 -16.24 14.59
CA ILE A 72 8.46 -16.28 14.21
C ILE A 72 9.32 -16.43 15.47
N ASP A 73 10.58 -16.80 15.29
CA ASP A 73 11.57 -16.86 16.36
C ASP A 73 12.01 -15.45 16.76
N VAL A 74 11.40 -14.91 17.81
CA VAL A 74 11.69 -13.56 18.33
C VAL A 74 13.07 -13.52 18.99
N ASP A 75 13.53 -14.60 19.61
CA ASP A 75 14.89 -14.69 20.15
C ASP A 75 15.92 -14.52 19.05
N ARG A 76 15.72 -15.20 17.92
CA ARG A 76 16.59 -15.08 16.75
C ARG A 76 16.62 -13.67 16.19
N LEU A 77 15.46 -13.01 16.06
CA LEU A 77 15.38 -11.61 15.63
C LEU A 77 16.24 -10.71 16.55
N ILE A 78 16.07 -10.84 17.86
CA ILE A 78 16.81 -10.04 18.85
C ILE A 78 18.30 -10.33 18.77
N ASP A 79 18.71 -11.59 18.69
CA ASP A 79 20.12 -11.98 18.56
C ASP A 79 20.75 -11.45 17.28
N THR A 80 20.02 -11.47 16.16
CA THR A 80 20.46 -10.84 14.91
C THR A 80 20.63 -9.33 15.08
N ILE A 81 19.71 -8.64 15.76
CA ILE A 81 19.81 -7.21 16.04
C ILE A 81 21.04 -6.92 16.91
N ARG A 82 21.24 -7.68 17.99
CA ARG A 82 22.38 -7.56 18.90
C ARG A 82 23.72 -7.78 18.18
N LEU A 83 23.81 -8.81 17.35
CA LEU A 83 25.04 -9.10 16.61
C LEU A 83 25.45 -7.94 15.69
N ASN A 84 24.47 -7.24 15.10
CA ASN A 84 24.74 -6.17 14.14
C ASN A 84 24.81 -4.78 14.78
N PHE A 85 24.16 -4.55 15.92
CA PHE A 85 23.96 -3.22 16.52
C PHE A 85 24.29 -3.16 18.03
N GLY A 86 24.60 -4.27 18.70
CA GLY A 86 24.76 -4.34 20.16
C GLY A 86 26.18 -4.08 20.68
N GLU A 87 27.23 -4.27 19.88
CA GLU A 87 28.62 -4.20 20.37
C GLU A 87 29.24 -2.79 20.37
N THR A 88 28.55 -1.76 19.90
CA THR A 88 29.07 -0.38 19.92
C THR A 88 28.73 0.30 21.24
N ILE A 89 29.58 0.08 22.25
CA ILE A 89 29.48 0.55 23.64
C ILE A 89 29.29 2.09 23.79
N GLU A 90 29.45 2.88 22.73
CA GLU A 90 29.38 4.35 22.80
C GLU A 90 28.09 4.99 22.25
N LYS A 91 27.16 4.23 21.64
CA LYS A 91 25.90 4.81 21.14
C LYS A 91 24.69 3.95 21.46
N LEU A 92 23.77 4.52 22.23
CA LEU A 92 22.38 4.05 22.29
C LEU A 92 21.83 4.10 20.85
N HIS A 93 21.68 2.95 20.21
CA HIS A 93 21.10 2.88 18.86
C HIS A 93 19.59 3.03 18.98
N LYS A 94 19.07 4.11 18.41
CA LYS A 94 17.64 4.32 18.24
C LYS A 94 17.17 3.46 17.09
N LEU A 95 16.36 2.45 17.38
CA LEU A 95 15.86 1.50 16.39
C LEU A 95 14.40 1.80 16.09
N ALA A 96 14.02 1.84 14.81
CA ALA A 96 12.62 1.74 14.42
C ALA A 96 12.28 0.29 14.07
N LEU A 97 11.21 -0.26 14.64
CA LEU A 97 10.68 -1.60 14.29
C LEU A 97 9.34 -1.47 13.57
N ALA A 98 9.26 -2.05 12.37
CA ALA A 98 8.07 -2.08 11.55
C ALA A 98 7.93 -3.41 10.80
N GLY A 99 6.81 -3.65 10.14
CA GLY A 99 6.55 -4.85 9.35
C GLY A 99 5.13 -4.87 8.79
N THR A 100 4.71 -6.03 8.30
CA THR A 100 3.30 -6.27 7.95
C THR A 100 2.49 -6.65 9.21
N ILE A 101 1.16 -6.56 9.12
CA ILE A 101 0.27 -6.95 10.23
C ILE A 101 0.53 -8.37 10.74
N GLN A 102 0.95 -9.27 9.85
CA GLN A 102 1.20 -10.68 10.16
C GLN A 102 2.30 -10.86 11.22
N PHE A 103 3.24 -9.91 11.32
CA PHE A 103 4.36 -9.96 12.27
C PHE A 103 4.18 -9.01 13.46
N SER A 104 3.00 -8.41 13.63
CA SER A 104 2.75 -7.39 14.66
C SER A 104 2.98 -7.90 16.09
N GLY A 105 2.62 -9.16 16.38
CA GLY A 105 2.90 -9.77 17.68
C GLY A 105 4.40 -9.91 17.96
N ALA A 106 5.16 -10.33 16.96
CA ALA A 106 6.61 -10.46 17.06
C ALA A 106 7.30 -9.11 17.25
N ILE A 107 6.85 -8.07 16.53
CA ILE A 107 7.37 -6.68 16.68
C ILE A 107 7.14 -6.17 18.11
N ARG A 108 5.95 -6.39 18.67
CA ARG A 108 5.63 -5.99 20.05
C ARG A 108 6.52 -6.72 21.07
N ALA A 109 6.69 -8.03 20.90
CA ALA A 109 7.54 -8.83 21.78
C ALA A 109 9.03 -8.41 21.68
N ALA A 110 9.53 -8.16 20.47
CA ALA A 110 10.90 -7.70 20.24
C ALA A 110 11.15 -6.33 20.86
N LYS A 111 10.21 -5.38 20.71
CA LYS A 111 10.29 -4.05 21.34
C LYS A 111 10.54 -4.16 22.85
N THR A 112 9.69 -4.88 23.57
CA THR A 112 9.78 -4.99 25.03
C THR A 112 11.12 -5.57 25.48
N ARG A 113 11.65 -6.57 24.76
CA ARG A 113 12.91 -7.22 25.11
C ARG A 113 14.12 -6.35 24.78
N LEU A 114 14.16 -5.75 23.61
CA LEU A 114 15.23 -4.83 23.22
C LEU A 114 15.29 -3.60 24.15
N GLU A 115 14.15 -3.06 24.58
CA GLU A 115 14.11 -1.98 25.57
C GLU A 115 14.70 -2.42 26.94
N SER A 116 14.47 -3.66 27.36
CA SER A 116 15.06 -4.21 28.59
C SER A 116 16.59 -4.37 28.53
N GLU A 117 17.16 -4.33 27.33
CA GLU A 117 18.58 -4.51 27.05
C GLU A 117 19.29 -3.19 26.73
N GLY A 118 18.58 -2.06 26.83
CA GLY A 118 19.13 -0.72 26.68
C GLY A 118 18.97 -0.11 25.27
N PHE A 119 18.25 -0.75 24.35
CA PHE A 119 17.91 -0.12 23.07
C PHE A 119 16.76 0.88 23.22
N GLU A 120 16.82 2.00 22.50
CA GLU A 120 15.66 2.91 22.37
C GLU A 120 14.85 2.48 21.14
N VAL A 121 13.66 1.91 21.36
CA VAL A 121 12.88 1.28 20.27
C VAL A 121 11.61 2.06 19.95
N LEU A 122 11.57 2.65 18.75
CA LEU A 122 10.40 3.26 18.16
C LEU A 122 9.59 2.24 17.35
N VAL A 123 8.27 2.20 17.54
CA VAL A 123 7.36 1.43 16.69
C VAL A 123 6.41 2.43 16.04
N PRO A 124 6.71 2.91 14.82
CA PRO A 124 5.97 4.01 14.20
C PRO A 124 4.57 3.58 13.78
N GLN A 125 3.65 4.53 13.68
CA GLN A 125 2.24 4.25 13.35
C GLN A 125 1.69 5.30 12.39
N SER A 126 0.99 4.84 11.35
CA SER A 126 0.12 5.66 10.52
C SER A 126 -1.32 5.25 10.76
N LYS A 127 -2.13 6.11 11.38
CA LYS A 127 -3.52 5.78 11.68
C LYS A 127 -4.33 5.66 10.38
N PRO A 128 -5.24 4.67 10.27
CA PRO A 128 -5.78 3.82 11.34
C PRO A 128 -5.02 2.51 11.60
N LEU A 129 -3.88 2.28 10.95
CA LEU A 129 -3.12 1.02 11.07
C LEU A 129 -2.61 0.78 12.49
N SER A 130 -2.30 -0.48 12.80
CA SER A 130 -1.66 -0.84 14.05
C SER A 130 -0.24 -0.26 14.15
N ALA A 131 0.25 -0.06 15.38
CA ALA A 131 1.64 0.35 15.57
C ALA A 131 2.60 -0.68 14.95
N GLY A 132 3.55 -0.21 14.15
CA GLY A 132 4.54 -1.02 13.43
C GLY A 132 4.02 -1.55 12.09
N GLU A 133 2.73 -1.42 11.78
CA GLU A 133 2.15 -1.91 10.54
C GLU A 133 2.38 -0.92 9.38
N VAL A 134 2.82 -1.46 8.24
CA VAL A 134 3.00 -0.69 7.00
C VAL A 134 2.26 -1.38 5.85
N LEU A 135 1.48 -0.60 5.11
CA LEU A 135 0.85 -1.01 3.86
C LEU A 135 1.57 -0.40 2.65
N GLY A 136 1.38 -0.99 1.47
CA GLY A 136 2.00 -0.48 0.25
C GLY A 136 1.58 0.96 -0.09
N CYS A 137 0.36 1.35 0.27
CA CYS A 137 -0.19 2.70 0.04
C CYS A 137 -0.21 3.58 1.30
N THR A 138 0.23 3.08 2.47
CA THR A 138 0.16 3.82 3.73
C THR A 138 1.33 3.40 4.61
N ALA A 139 2.30 4.31 4.74
CA ALA A 139 3.47 4.15 5.58
C ALA A 139 3.55 5.31 6.59
N PRO A 140 4.08 5.08 7.80
CA PRO A 140 4.35 6.16 8.74
C PRO A 140 5.52 7.01 8.24
N THR A 141 5.44 8.31 8.48
CA THR A 141 6.55 9.25 8.31
C THR A 141 7.20 9.50 9.66
N MET A 142 8.52 9.39 9.74
CA MET A 142 9.29 9.59 10.95
C MET A 142 10.11 10.87 10.86
N PRO A 143 10.26 11.65 11.95
CA PRO A 143 11.14 12.81 11.97
C PRO A 143 12.59 12.41 11.65
N THR A 144 13.35 13.31 11.03
CA THR A 144 14.78 13.12 10.82
C THR A 144 15.48 12.86 12.15
N SER A 145 16.40 11.90 12.18
CA SER A 145 17.16 11.49 13.37
C SER A 145 16.32 10.89 14.51
N SER A 146 15.07 10.49 14.24
CA SER A 146 14.24 9.76 15.22
C SER A 146 14.67 8.30 15.41
N ALA A 147 15.38 7.74 14.43
CA ALA A 147 16.00 6.42 14.50
C ALA A 147 17.32 6.43 13.69
N ASP A 148 18.31 5.70 14.17
CA ASP A 148 19.58 5.48 13.47
C ASP A 148 19.40 4.45 12.33
N VAL A 149 18.58 3.42 12.58
CA VAL A 149 18.20 2.40 11.61
C VAL A 149 16.75 1.97 11.79
N ALA A 150 16.13 1.54 10.70
CA ALA A 150 14.85 0.84 10.74
C ALA A 150 15.06 -0.65 10.47
N ILE A 151 14.40 -1.52 11.22
CA ILE A 151 14.39 -2.97 11.02
C ILE A 151 12.96 -3.37 10.72
N PHE A 152 12.77 -3.86 9.50
CA PHE A 152 11.49 -4.21 8.93
C PHE A 152 11.36 -5.74 8.88
N VAL A 153 10.43 -6.29 9.65
CA VAL A 153 10.19 -7.74 9.70
C VAL A 153 9.28 -8.12 8.52
N ALA A 154 9.87 -8.75 7.49
CA ALA A 154 9.15 -9.21 6.31
C ALA A 154 9.97 -10.18 5.44
N ASP A 155 9.26 -11.04 4.72
CA ASP A 155 9.78 -11.94 3.68
C ASP A 155 9.79 -11.31 2.27
N GLY A 156 9.28 -10.07 2.13
CA GLY A 156 9.23 -9.35 0.86
C GLY A 156 9.53 -7.85 1.00
N ARG A 157 9.78 -7.19 -0.14
CA ARG A 157 10.22 -5.78 -0.19
C ARG A 157 9.08 -4.78 -0.35
N PHE A 158 7.94 -5.16 -0.91
CA PHE A 158 6.86 -4.24 -1.30
C PHE A 158 6.43 -3.27 -0.19
N HIS A 159 6.20 -3.75 1.03
CA HIS A 159 5.80 -2.92 2.16
C HIS A 159 6.96 -2.08 2.73
N LEU A 160 8.16 -2.65 2.74
CA LEU A 160 9.38 -1.94 3.12
C LEU A 160 9.69 -0.79 2.16
N GLU A 161 9.49 -0.97 0.86
CA GLU A 161 9.66 0.09 -0.14
C GLU A 161 8.73 1.27 0.15
N ALA A 162 7.48 1.03 0.55
CA ALA A 162 6.58 2.12 0.98
C ALA A 162 7.13 2.88 2.18
N PHE A 163 7.72 2.15 3.15
CA PHE A 163 8.40 2.76 4.28
C PHE A 163 9.62 3.58 3.86
N MET A 164 10.46 3.06 2.97
CA MET A 164 11.65 3.76 2.45
C MET A 164 11.24 5.01 1.65
N ILE A 165 10.23 4.92 0.77
CA ILE A 165 9.63 6.04 0.03
C ILE A 165 9.25 7.19 0.99
N ALA A 166 8.61 6.85 2.11
CA ALA A 166 8.18 7.83 3.13
C ALA A 166 9.33 8.34 4.02
N ASN A 167 10.43 7.60 4.13
CA ASN A 167 11.53 7.87 5.06
C ASN A 167 12.91 7.72 4.37
N PRO A 168 13.21 8.55 3.36
CA PRO A 168 14.42 8.40 2.52
C PRO A 168 15.75 8.52 3.28
N GLU A 169 15.76 9.21 4.42
CA GLU A 169 16.96 9.48 5.21
C GLU A 169 17.28 8.38 6.23
N ILE A 170 16.43 7.36 6.35
CA ILE A 170 16.54 6.34 7.39
C ILE A 170 17.05 5.04 6.78
N ARG A 171 18.20 4.59 7.27
CA ARG A 171 18.82 3.35 6.79
C ARG A 171 17.96 2.16 7.19
N ALA A 172 17.40 1.46 6.21
CA ALA A 172 16.43 0.41 6.44
C ALA A 172 17.02 -0.99 6.20
N PHE A 173 16.71 -1.91 7.11
CA PHE A 173 17.06 -3.31 7.00
C PHE A 173 15.81 -4.17 6.96
N ARG A 174 15.79 -5.19 6.10
CA ARG A 174 14.76 -6.23 6.11
C ARG A 174 15.25 -7.44 6.88
N TYR A 175 14.55 -7.80 7.95
CA TYR A 175 14.73 -9.08 8.61
C TYR A 175 13.77 -10.09 8.01
N ASP A 176 14.32 -11.12 7.37
CA ASP A 176 13.56 -12.24 6.87
C ASP A 176 13.45 -13.34 7.94
N PRO A 177 12.26 -13.58 8.52
CA PRO A 177 12.10 -14.48 9.65
C PRO A 177 12.20 -15.96 9.30
N TYR A 178 12.20 -16.32 8.00
CA TYR A 178 12.26 -17.71 7.57
C TYR A 178 13.70 -18.18 7.33
N ILE A 179 14.56 -17.28 6.85
CA ILE A 179 15.98 -17.57 6.60
C ILE A 179 16.92 -16.91 7.62
N TRP A 180 16.38 -16.07 8.51
CA TRP A 180 17.07 -15.38 9.60
C TRP A 180 18.20 -14.46 9.13
N VAL A 181 18.02 -13.83 7.98
CA VAL A 181 18.98 -12.90 7.40
C VAL A 181 18.47 -11.47 7.55
N LEU A 182 19.38 -10.57 7.92
CA LEU A 182 19.17 -9.12 7.93
C LEU A 182 19.79 -8.51 6.68
N PHE A 183 18.97 -8.07 5.75
CA PHE A 183 19.40 -7.42 4.51
C PHE A 183 19.41 -5.91 4.69
N LEU A 184 20.49 -5.24 4.27
CA LEU A 184 20.43 -3.80 4.03
C LEU A 184 19.67 -3.56 2.73
N GLU A 185 18.63 -2.74 2.79
CA GLU A 185 17.75 -2.47 1.66
C GLU A 185 17.83 -0.99 1.27
N GLU A 186 17.90 -0.74 -0.03
CA GLU A 186 17.96 0.60 -0.61
C GLU A 186 16.81 0.79 -1.60
N TYR A 187 16.40 2.05 -1.77
CA TYR A 187 15.37 2.45 -2.73
C TYR A 187 15.90 3.53 -3.66
N ASP A 188 15.72 3.36 -4.97
CA ASP A 188 16.13 4.36 -5.96
C ASP A 188 15.11 5.52 -6.02
N HIS A 189 15.20 6.39 -5.03
CA HIS A 189 14.37 7.60 -4.98
C HIS A 189 14.59 8.53 -6.16
N LYS A 190 15.80 8.56 -6.73
CA LYS A 190 16.14 9.42 -7.85
C LYS A 190 15.46 8.91 -9.11
N GLY A 191 15.68 7.64 -9.46
CA GLY A 191 15.05 6.99 -10.61
C GLY A 191 13.53 7.04 -10.51
N MET A 192 12.95 6.74 -9.34
CA MET A 192 11.50 6.84 -9.14
C MET A 192 11.00 8.27 -9.40
N LYS A 193 11.60 9.30 -8.79
CA LYS A 193 11.17 10.70 -9.00
C LYS A 193 11.34 11.16 -10.45
N GLU A 194 12.41 10.73 -11.12
CA GLU A 194 12.65 11.04 -12.54
C GLU A 194 11.61 10.38 -13.43
N ALA A 195 11.31 9.09 -13.23
CA ALA A 195 10.25 8.38 -13.96
C ALA A 195 8.88 9.03 -13.78
N ARG A 196 8.52 9.40 -12.54
CA ARG A 196 7.25 10.09 -12.24
C ARG A 196 7.18 11.48 -12.86
N ASN A 197 8.26 12.26 -12.79
CA ASN A 197 8.35 13.58 -13.43
C ASN A 197 8.16 13.46 -14.96
N ASN A 198 8.87 12.52 -15.60
CA ASN A 198 8.75 12.28 -17.02
C ASN A 198 7.33 11.91 -17.45
N ALA A 199 6.63 11.09 -16.65
CA ALA A 199 5.23 10.74 -16.90
C ALA A 199 4.31 11.98 -16.86
N ILE A 200 4.52 12.88 -15.89
CA ILE A 200 3.77 14.13 -15.77
C ILE A 200 4.04 15.05 -16.96
N ILE A 201 5.30 15.30 -17.30
CA ILE A 201 5.69 16.18 -18.40
C ILE A 201 5.08 15.69 -19.72
N LYS A 202 5.19 14.39 -20.01
CA LYS A 202 4.59 13.78 -21.20
C LYS A 202 3.07 13.96 -21.27
N SER A 203 2.40 14.14 -20.14
CA SER A 203 0.94 14.26 -20.05
C SER A 203 0.44 15.71 -20.16
N ARG A 204 1.29 16.74 -20.09
CA ARG A 204 0.86 18.15 -20.04
C ARG A 204 0.12 18.63 -21.29
N GLU A 205 0.47 18.09 -22.46
CA GLU A 205 -0.03 18.56 -23.77
C GLU A 205 -0.83 17.49 -24.53
N VAL A 206 -1.30 16.47 -23.82
CA VAL A 206 -2.10 15.40 -24.42
C VAL A 206 -3.52 15.86 -24.73
N LYS A 207 -4.13 15.25 -25.75
CA LYS A 207 -5.46 15.65 -26.25
C LYS A 207 -6.57 14.83 -25.60
N ASN A 208 -6.37 13.52 -25.51
CA ASN A 208 -7.37 12.57 -25.04
C ASN A 208 -6.92 11.93 -23.74
N TRP A 209 -7.64 12.20 -22.66
CA TRP A 209 -7.37 11.64 -21.34
C TRP A 209 -8.25 10.43 -21.03
N GLY A 210 -7.69 9.44 -20.36
CA GLY A 210 -8.45 8.34 -19.77
C GLY A 210 -8.48 8.49 -18.25
N VAL A 211 -9.67 8.57 -17.66
CA VAL A 211 -9.87 8.64 -16.20
C VAL A 211 -10.37 7.27 -15.73
N ILE A 212 -9.52 6.50 -15.05
CA ILE A 212 -9.87 5.19 -14.52
C ILE A 212 -10.36 5.34 -13.08
N LEU A 213 -11.60 4.94 -12.81
CA LEU A 213 -12.10 4.69 -11.46
C LEU A 213 -11.95 3.20 -11.14
N GLY A 214 -11.11 2.89 -10.15
CA GLY A 214 -10.90 1.53 -9.67
C GLY A 214 -12.15 0.97 -9.02
N THR A 215 -12.65 -0.18 -9.48
CA THR A 215 -13.83 -0.85 -8.91
C THR A 215 -13.50 -2.08 -8.07
N LEU A 216 -12.22 -2.40 -7.87
CA LEU A 216 -11.82 -3.49 -6.99
C LEU A 216 -11.96 -3.08 -5.52
N GLY A 217 -12.93 -3.71 -4.84
CA GLY A 217 -13.30 -3.39 -3.47
C GLY A 217 -13.56 -1.90 -3.25
N ARG A 218 -12.78 -1.29 -2.36
CA ARG A 218 -12.90 0.11 -1.92
C ARG A 218 -11.71 0.99 -2.33
N GLN A 219 -10.96 0.61 -3.36
CA GLN A 219 -9.80 1.38 -3.82
C GLN A 219 -10.16 2.69 -4.50
N GLY A 220 -11.24 2.71 -5.28
CA GLY A 220 -11.68 3.89 -6.03
C GLY A 220 -12.45 4.89 -5.18
N ASN A 221 -12.40 6.17 -5.61
CA ASN A 221 -13.13 7.25 -4.96
C ASN A 221 -13.84 8.14 -5.99
N PRO A 222 -15.18 8.03 -6.14
CA PRO A 222 -15.94 8.83 -7.09
C PRO A 222 -15.78 10.34 -6.90
N ARG A 223 -15.57 10.82 -5.66
CA ARG A 223 -15.40 12.26 -5.40
C ARG A 223 -14.12 12.82 -6.04
N ILE A 224 -13.09 11.98 -6.19
CA ILE A 224 -11.85 12.36 -6.89
C ILE A 224 -12.11 12.44 -8.40
N VAL A 225 -12.92 11.54 -8.95
CA VAL A 225 -13.38 11.60 -10.35
C VAL A 225 -14.11 12.92 -10.58
N ASP A 226 -15.15 13.22 -9.78
CA ASP A 226 -15.95 14.44 -9.90
C ASP A 226 -15.07 15.70 -9.85
N ARG A 227 -14.09 15.72 -8.93
CA ARG A 227 -13.13 16.83 -8.82
C ARG A 227 -12.29 16.98 -10.08
N LEU A 228 -11.69 15.89 -10.57
CA LEU A 228 -10.85 15.92 -11.76
C LEU A 228 -11.65 16.29 -13.01
N GLU A 229 -12.82 15.70 -13.22
CA GLU A 229 -13.68 16.01 -14.35
C GLU A 229 -14.12 17.48 -14.36
N SER A 230 -14.45 18.05 -13.19
CA SER A 230 -14.75 19.49 -13.09
C SER A 230 -13.58 20.34 -13.59
N ARG A 231 -12.35 20.02 -13.17
CA ARG A 231 -11.14 20.75 -13.57
C ARG A 231 -10.79 20.57 -15.04
N MET A 232 -11.00 19.36 -15.58
CA MET A 232 -10.78 19.08 -16.99
C MET A 232 -11.80 19.81 -17.86
N ARG A 233 -13.06 19.91 -17.41
CA ARG A 233 -14.12 20.69 -18.06
C ARG A 233 -13.79 22.18 -18.10
N GLU A 234 -13.36 22.75 -16.97
CA GLU A 234 -12.94 24.17 -16.86
C GLU A 234 -11.84 24.52 -17.87
N ARG A 235 -11.02 23.55 -18.26
CA ARG A 235 -9.89 23.71 -19.20
C ARG A 235 -10.21 23.29 -20.63
N GLY A 236 -11.43 22.83 -20.91
CA GLY A 236 -11.84 22.35 -22.23
C GLY A 236 -11.08 21.11 -22.70
N LEU A 237 -10.61 20.27 -21.78
CA LEU A 237 -9.95 19.00 -22.12
C LEU A 237 -10.96 17.94 -22.51
N VAL A 238 -10.53 16.97 -23.32
CA VAL A 238 -11.34 15.81 -23.71
C VAL A 238 -10.91 14.61 -22.88
N TRP A 239 -11.86 13.90 -22.28
CA TRP A 239 -11.59 12.68 -21.52
C TRP A 239 -12.69 11.64 -21.69
N THR A 240 -12.32 10.40 -21.40
CA THR A 240 -13.25 9.28 -21.22
C THR A 240 -13.07 8.71 -19.83
N THR A 241 -14.17 8.40 -19.14
CA THR A 241 -14.14 7.77 -17.81
C THR A 241 -14.38 6.28 -17.93
N ILE A 242 -13.47 5.47 -17.38
CA ILE A 242 -13.46 4.01 -17.46
C ILE A 242 -13.59 3.43 -16.06
N LEU A 243 -14.52 2.51 -15.87
CA LEU A 243 -14.61 1.70 -14.65
C LEU A 243 -13.79 0.42 -14.86
N MET A 244 -12.86 0.12 -13.96
CA MET A 244 -11.97 -1.03 -14.11
C MET A 244 -11.63 -1.64 -12.74
N SER A 245 -11.85 -2.94 -12.57
CA SER A 245 -11.54 -3.63 -11.32
C SER A 245 -10.03 -3.78 -11.14
N GLU A 246 -9.40 -4.56 -12.01
CA GLU A 246 -7.95 -4.68 -12.07
C GLU A 246 -7.41 -3.87 -13.25
N ILE A 247 -6.45 -3.00 -12.94
CA ILE A 247 -5.75 -2.17 -13.92
C ILE A 247 -4.44 -2.88 -14.26
N SER A 248 -4.28 -3.26 -15.52
CA SER A 248 -3.07 -3.93 -16.01
C SER A 248 -2.67 -3.39 -17.38
N PRO A 249 -1.38 -3.49 -17.76
CA PRO A 249 -0.93 -3.05 -19.09
C PRO A 249 -1.77 -3.67 -20.22
N ALA A 250 -2.04 -4.98 -20.14
CA ALA A 250 -2.83 -5.70 -21.13
C ALA A 250 -4.26 -5.16 -21.28
N ARG A 251 -4.94 -4.79 -20.17
CA ARG A 251 -6.30 -4.23 -20.23
C ARG A 251 -6.31 -2.80 -20.75
N VAL A 252 -5.33 -2.00 -20.35
CA VAL A 252 -5.19 -0.60 -20.78
C VAL A 252 -4.82 -0.51 -22.27
N GLU A 253 -4.01 -1.44 -22.78
CA GLU A 253 -3.61 -1.51 -24.18
C GLU A 253 -4.79 -1.72 -25.15
N LEU A 254 -5.89 -2.33 -24.69
CA LEU A 254 -7.11 -2.55 -25.50
C LEU A 254 -7.75 -1.23 -25.99
N PHE A 255 -7.46 -0.10 -25.34
CA PHE A 255 -7.95 1.21 -25.76
C PHE A 255 -7.10 1.83 -26.88
N GLY A 256 -5.98 1.18 -27.25
CA GLY A 256 -5.12 1.57 -28.35
C GLY A 256 -4.60 3.01 -28.21
N ASP A 257 -4.63 3.74 -29.32
CA ASP A 257 -4.18 5.14 -29.39
C ASP A 257 -5.33 6.14 -29.16
N SER A 258 -6.48 5.69 -28.65
CA SER A 258 -7.62 6.56 -28.33
C SER A 258 -7.38 7.42 -27.09
N ILE A 259 -6.44 7.01 -26.24
CA ILE A 259 -6.07 7.66 -25.00
C ILE A 259 -4.56 7.92 -25.01
N ASP A 260 -4.19 9.17 -24.74
CA ASP A 260 -2.81 9.64 -24.78
C ASP A 260 -2.13 9.57 -23.39
N ALA A 261 -2.91 9.74 -22.32
CA ALA A 261 -2.47 9.64 -20.93
C ALA A 261 -3.61 9.18 -20.02
N TRP A 262 -3.25 8.45 -18.97
CA TRP A 262 -4.18 7.87 -18.01
C TRP A 262 -4.04 8.52 -16.64
N ILE A 263 -5.17 8.73 -15.98
CA ILE A 263 -5.26 9.06 -14.56
C ILE A 263 -5.95 7.88 -13.89
N GLN A 264 -5.29 7.22 -12.94
CA GLN A 264 -5.91 6.13 -12.17
C GLN A 264 -6.27 6.57 -10.77
N ILE A 265 -7.51 6.27 -10.37
CA ILE A 265 -8.07 6.53 -9.05
C ILE A 265 -8.37 5.15 -8.44
N ALA A 266 -7.31 4.45 -8.04
CA ALA A 266 -7.32 3.13 -7.43
C ALA A 266 -6.11 2.98 -6.47
N CYS A 267 -5.35 1.88 -6.55
CA CYS A 267 -4.12 1.71 -5.80
C CYS A 267 -2.99 2.63 -6.32
N PRO A 268 -2.38 3.47 -5.48
CA PRO A 268 -1.31 4.39 -5.92
C PRO A 268 -0.04 3.67 -6.41
N ARG A 269 0.22 2.45 -5.92
CA ARG A 269 1.39 1.65 -6.30
C ARG A 269 1.37 1.20 -7.77
N LEU A 270 0.21 1.21 -8.42
CA LEU A 270 0.11 0.94 -9.86
C LEU A 270 0.85 2.00 -10.69
N SER A 271 0.73 3.26 -10.31
CA SER A 271 1.46 4.33 -10.97
C SER A 271 2.92 4.34 -10.54
N ILE A 272 3.19 4.19 -9.24
CA ILE A 272 4.54 4.35 -8.69
C ILE A 272 5.48 3.19 -9.12
N ASP A 273 5.06 1.95 -8.98
CA ASP A 273 5.92 0.78 -9.22
C ASP A 273 5.80 0.26 -10.66
N TRP A 274 4.58 0.32 -11.21
CA TRP A 274 4.26 -0.30 -12.50
C TRP A 274 4.04 0.71 -13.62
N GLY A 275 4.16 2.01 -13.34
CA GLY A 275 3.83 3.06 -14.30
C GLY A 275 4.61 2.97 -15.63
N GLU A 276 5.85 2.50 -15.59
CA GLU A 276 6.70 2.33 -16.79
C GLU A 276 6.35 1.07 -17.60
N ALA A 277 5.55 0.15 -17.05
CA ALA A 277 5.03 -1.00 -17.79
C ALA A 277 3.87 -0.63 -18.73
N PHE A 278 3.31 0.58 -18.61
CA PHE A 278 2.25 1.08 -19.48
C PHE A 278 2.85 1.87 -20.65
N LYS A 279 2.31 1.65 -21.86
CA LYS A 279 2.72 2.37 -23.07
C LYS A 279 2.50 3.89 -22.93
N GLN A 280 1.30 4.27 -22.48
CA GLN A 280 0.96 5.65 -22.17
C GLN A 280 1.23 5.96 -20.68
N PRO A 281 1.54 7.23 -20.32
CA PRO A 281 1.73 7.62 -18.93
C PRO A 281 0.52 7.26 -18.06
N LEU A 282 0.76 6.60 -16.92
CA LEU A 282 -0.25 6.29 -15.91
C LEU A 282 0.01 7.12 -14.65
N LEU A 283 -0.81 8.14 -14.43
CA LEU A 283 -0.68 9.10 -13.33
C LEU A 283 -1.57 8.75 -12.14
N THR A 284 -1.07 9.03 -10.94
CA THR A 284 -1.92 9.17 -9.75
C THR A 284 -2.75 10.45 -9.83
N PRO A 285 -3.80 10.62 -9.00
CA PRO A 285 -4.59 11.85 -9.01
C PRO A 285 -3.76 13.11 -8.68
N PHE A 286 -2.80 12.99 -7.76
CA PHE A 286 -1.90 14.10 -7.41
C PHE A 286 -1.04 14.55 -8.59
N GLU A 287 -0.46 13.59 -9.31
CA GLU A 287 0.37 13.86 -10.49
C GLU A 287 -0.45 14.40 -11.65
N ALA A 288 -1.70 13.94 -11.78
CA ALA A 288 -2.64 14.50 -12.74
C ALA A 288 -2.93 15.98 -12.45
N GLU A 289 -3.08 16.39 -11.18
CA GLU A 289 -3.27 17.80 -10.85
C GLU A 289 -2.05 18.67 -11.21
N ILE A 290 -0.83 18.12 -11.14
CA ILE A 290 0.38 18.79 -11.63
C ILE A 290 0.38 18.86 -13.15
N ALA A 291 0.07 17.76 -13.84
CA ALA A 291 0.01 17.70 -15.31
C ALA A 291 -1.03 18.67 -15.86
N LEU A 292 -2.17 18.75 -15.19
CA LEU A 292 -3.24 19.69 -15.43
C LEU A 292 -2.91 21.08 -14.89
N GLY A 293 -1.70 21.39 -14.41
CA GLY A 293 -1.29 22.73 -13.96
C GLY A 293 -2.18 23.37 -12.89
N LEU A 294 -2.80 22.57 -12.03
CA LEU A 294 -3.62 23.02 -10.89
C LEU A 294 -2.76 23.29 -9.66
N ILE A 295 -1.67 22.53 -9.52
CA ILE A 295 -0.65 22.68 -8.49
C ILE A 295 0.74 22.65 -9.15
N PRO A 296 1.75 23.32 -8.57
CA PRO A 296 3.11 23.29 -9.11
C PRO A 296 3.72 21.89 -8.98
N GLY A 297 4.62 21.56 -9.90
CA GLY A 297 5.40 20.32 -9.81
C GLY A 297 6.31 20.32 -8.59
N TRP A 298 6.53 19.18 -7.95
CA TRP A 298 7.40 19.11 -6.76
C TRP A 298 8.87 19.44 -7.04
N TRP A 299 9.28 19.43 -8.31
CA TRP A 299 10.60 19.87 -8.77
C TRP A 299 10.64 21.37 -9.10
N GLU A 300 9.48 22.00 -9.26
CA GLU A 300 9.38 23.43 -9.50
C GLU A 300 9.59 24.11 -8.15
N LYS A 301 10.66 24.91 -8.03
CA LYS A 301 10.88 25.70 -6.81
C LYS A 301 9.59 26.48 -6.54
N ALA A 302 9.09 26.39 -5.31
CA ALA A 302 8.00 27.26 -4.88
C ALA A 302 8.40 28.69 -5.24
N ALA A 303 7.67 29.30 -6.18
CA ALA A 303 7.82 30.72 -6.42
C ALA A 303 7.50 31.36 -5.07
N VAL A 304 8.53 31.88 -4.40
CA VAL A 304 8.38 32.68 -3.21
C VAL A 304 7.48 33.85 -3.62
N LYS A 305 6.21 33.77 -3.26
CA LYS A 305 5.28 34.89 -3.35
C LYS A 305 5.49 35.78 -2.15
#